data_AF-A0A7C7PML0-F1
#
_entry.id   AF-A0A7C7PML0-F1
#
_cell.length_a   1.000
_cell.length_b   1.000
_cell.length_c   1.000
_cell.angle_alpha   90.00
_cell.angle_beta   90.00
_cell.angle_gamma   90.00
#
_symmetry.space_group_name_H-M   'P 1'
#
loop_
_entity.id
_entity.type
_entity.pdbx_description
1 polymer ?
#
loop_
_entity_poly.entity_id
_entity_poly.type
_entity_poly.pdbx_seq_one_letter_code
_entity_poly.pdbx_strand_id
1 'polypeptide(L)'
;MTGRRRAVERPPIAVEVLDVASLARLATSRSDYIPSFWSSFIGSRRILYHFYPLPFWSGSIPVLAYVWYEDPTAPYLAYTNLGREEAKFTKSPESGRYVNGVVIEVDETPRFVKQAIKSTGRRRLERPVVSRVVGLSSLMRVVDAMTDGMATPPIWCSG
;
A
#
# COMPACT_ATOMS: atom_id res chain seq x y z
N MET A 1 -27.85 -9.27 28.92
CA MET A 1 -27.83 -8.63 27.58
C MET A 1 -26.68 -7.63 27.53
N THR A 2 -25.51 -8.06 27.05
CA THR A 2 -24.32 -7.20 26.90
C THR A 2 -24.38 -6.52 25.54
N GLY A 3 -24.56 -5.20 25.53
CA GLY A 3 -24.52 -4.41 24.31
C GLY A 3 -23.14 -4.52 23.66
N ARG A 4 -23.05 -5.21 22.52
CA ARG A 4 -21.89 -5.09 21.62
C ARG A 4 -21.76 -3.62 21.27
N ARG A 5 -20.76 -2.93 21.82
CA ARG A 5 -20.29 -1.65 21.27
C ARG A 5 -20.02 -1.90 19.79
N ARG A 6 -20.85 -1.34 18.92
CA ARG A 6 -20.62 -1.37 17.48
C ARG A 6 -19.24 -0.74 17.27
N ALA A 7 -18.27 -1.54 16.84
CA ALA A 7 -16.95 -1.02 16.53
C ALA A 7 -17.17 0.13 15.56
N VAL A 8 -16.75 1.34 15.93
CA VAL A 8 -16.79 2.48 15.01
C VAL A 8 -15.89 2.07 13.86
N GLU A 9 -16.47 1.74 12.71
CA GLU A 9 -15.72 1.40 11.50
C GLU A 9 -14.92 2.63 11.11
N ARG A 10 -13.64 2.63 11.49
CA ARG A 10 -12.71 3.69 11.11
C ARG A 10 -12.22 3.34 9.70
N PRO A 11 -12.43 4.22 8.71
CA PRO A 11 -11.95 3.95 7.36
C PRO A 11 -10.42 3.76 7.36
N PRO A 12 -9.88 3.05 6.34
CA PRO A 12 -8.44 2.91 6.15
C PRO A 12 -7.72 4.26 6.16
N ILE A 13 -6.44 4.25 6.53
CA ILE A 13 -5.57 5.42 6.34
C ILE A 13 -5.29 5.54 4.86
N ALA A 14 -5.78 6.61 4.23
CA ALA A 14 -5.44 6.90 2.85
C ALA A 14 -4.03 7.48 2.75
N VAL A 15 -3.21 6.93 1.86
CA VAL A 15 -1.87 7.40 1.53
C VAL A 15 -1.81 7.58 0.02
N GLU A 16 -1.67 8.83 -0.43
CA GLU A 16 -1.41 9.13 -1.83
C GLU A 16 0.06 8.85 -2.13
N VAL A 17 0.33 8.02 -3.12
CA VAL A 17 1.69 7.75 -3.60
C VAL A 17 1.97 8.54 -4.89
N LEU A 18 3.25 8.68 -5.24
CA LEU A 18 3.69 9.57 -6.31
C LEU A 18 3.19 9.15 -7.70
N ASP A 19 3.30 7.86 -8.01
CA ASP A 19 3.00 7.30 -9.32
C ASP A 19 2.62 5.81 -9.25
N VAL A 20 2.25 5.23 -10.40
CA VAL A 20 1.88 3.81 -10.50
C VAL A 20 3.04 2.89 -10.10
N ALA A 21 4.28 3.27 -10.41
CA ALA A 21 5.47 2.50 -9.99
C ALA A 21 5.61 2.45 -8.47
N SER A 22 5.40 3.58 -7.78
CA SER A 22 5.41 3.67 -6.32
C SER A 22 4.31 2.82 -5.69
N LEU A 23 3.10 2.81 -6.28
CA LEU A 23 2.02 1.94 -5.82
C LEU A 23 2.36 0.47 -6.03
N ALA A 24 2.89 0.12 -7.20
CA ALA A 24 3.26 -1.24 -7.54
C ALA A 24 4.35 -1.77 -6.62
N ARG A 25 5.43 -1.01 -6.42
CA ARG A 25 6.51 -1.31 -5.47
C ARG A 25 6.00 -1.65 -4.08
N LEU A 26 5.07 -0.83 -3.57
CA LEU A 26 4.48 -1.03 -2.26
C LEU A 26 3.66 -2.32 -2.20
N ALA A 27 2.83 -2.56 -3.22
CA ALA A 27 1.95 -3.72 -3.25
C ALA A 27 2.73 -5.03 -3.46
N THR A 28 3.83 -4.99 -4.23
CA THR A 28 4.69 -6.14 -4.55
C THR A 28 5.76 -6.41 -3.49
N SER A 29 5.89 -5.58 -2.46
CA SER A 29 6.90 -5.75 -1.41
C SER A 29 6.66 -7.00 -0.54
N ARG A 30 5.54 -7.69 -0.74
CA ARG A 30 5.17 -8.89 0.00
C ARG A 30 5.12 -10.07 -0.97
N SER A 31 5.93 -11.09 -0.70
CA SER A 31 6.03 -12.30 -1.52
C SER A 31 4.95 -13.34 -1.20
N ASP A 32 4.19 -13.15 -0.13
CA ASP A 32 3.25 -14.15 0.39
C ASP A 32 1.87 -14.12 -0.27
N TYR A 33 1.60 -13.18 -1.19
CA TYR A 33 0.36 -13.14 -1.96
C TYR A 33 0.52 -12.39 -3.29
N ILE A 34 -0.40 -12.63 -4.22
CA ILE A 34 -0.46 -11.90 -5.49
C ILE A 34 -1.07 -10.51 -5.24
N PRO A 35 -0.36 -9.41 -5.53
CA PRO A 35 -0.87 -8.07 -5.33
C PRO A 35 -2.18 -7.85 -6.12
N SER A 36 -3.18 -7.26 -5.48
CA SER A 36 -4.39 -6.81 -6.17
C SER A 36 -4.43 -5.29 -6.20
N PHE A 37 -4.66 -4.75 -7.39
CA PHE A 37 -4.86 -3.34 -7.65
C PHE A 37 -6.31 -3.14 -8.05
N TRP A 38 -6.95 -2.15 -7.48
CA TRP A 38 -8.36 -1.86 -7.73
C TRP A 38 -8.46 -0.54 -8.47
N SER A 39 -9.22 -0.52 -9.55
CA SER A 39 -9.38 0.61 -10.43
C SER A 39 -10.83 1.06 -10.46
N SER A 40 -11.06 2.35 -10.26
CA SER A 40 -12.40 2.94 -10.26
C SER A 40 -12.35 4.43 -10.63
N PHE A 41 -13.50 5.09 -10.59
CA PHE A 41 -13.61 6.54 -10.79
C PHE A 41 -14.20 7.25 -9.57
N ILE A 42 -13.54 8.33 -9.15
CA ILE A 42 -14.11 9.31 -8.21
C ILE A 42 -14.35 10.60 -8.98
N GLY A 43 -15.62 10.85 -9.32
CA GLY A 43 -15.97 11.91 -10.28
C GLY A 43 -15.46 11.52 -11.67
N SER A 44 -14.74 12.42 -12.33
CA SER A 44 -14.10 12.16 -13.63
C SER A 44 -12.68 11.59 -13.53
N ARG A 45 -12.11 11.50 -12.32
CA ARG A 45 -10.71 11.09 -12.12
C ARG A 45 -10.64 9.59 -11.83
N ARG A 46 -9.78 8.90 -12.58
CA ARG A 46 -9.49 7.48 -12.37
C ARG A 46 -8.50 7.32 -11.22
N ILE A 47 -8.76 6.33 -10.38
CA ILE A 47 -7.96 6.03 -9.18
C ILE A 47 -7.56 4.55 -9.19
N LEU A 48 -6.28 4.28 -8.91
CA LEU A 48 -5.75 2.95 -8.69
C LEU A 48 -5.38 2.85 -7.22
N TYR A 49 -5.78 1.77 -6.56
CA TYR A 49 -5.53 1.62 -5.13
C TYR A 49 -5.27 0.19 -4.71
N HIS A 50 -4.54 0.05 -3.62
CA HIS A 50 -4.17 -1.21 -3.00
C HIS A 50 -4.43 -1.14 -1.50
N PHE A 51 -4.98 -2.23 -0.95
CA PHE A 51 -5.20 -2.39 0.49
C PHE A 51 -4.14 -3.28 1.09
N TYR A 52 -3.51 -2.81 2.16
CA TYR A 52 -2.63 -3.64 2.94
C TYR A 52 -2.78 -3.34 4.44
N PRO A 53 -2.77 -4.39 5.28
CA PRO A 53 -2.66 -4.21 6.72
C PRO A 53 -1.21 -3.87 7.09
N LEU A 54 -1.00 -2.74 7.74
CA LEU A 54 0.25 -2.45 8.45
C LEU A 54 0.18 -3.05 9.85
N PRO A 55 1.04 -4.01 10.20
CA PRO A 55 1.13 -4.52 11.56
C PRO A 55 1.48 -3.37 12.52
N PHE A 56 0.64 -3.14 13.53
CA PHE A 56 0.87 -2.17 14.59
C PHE A 56 0.57 -2.84 15.94
N TRP A 57 1.21 -2.39 17.01
CA TRP A 57 1.35 -3.14 18.27
C TRP A 57 0.04 -3.75 18.80
N SER A 58 -1.06 -3.00 18.76
CA SER A 58 -2.38 -3.42 19.27
C SER A 58 -3.34 -3.91 18.17
N GLY A 59 -2.87 -4.15 16.95
CA GLY A 59 -3.67 -4.59 15.81
C GLY A 59 -3.18 -4.03 14.47
N SER A 60 -3.70 -4.57 13.38
CA SER A 60 -3.34 -4.07 12.04
C SER A 60 -4.02 -2.73 11.75
N ILE A 61 -3.24 -1.75 11.30
CA ILE A 61 -3.76 -0.50 10.74
C ILE A 61 -4.07 -0.76 9.26
N PRO A 62 -5.34 -0.69 8.81
CA PRO A 62 -5.65 -0.79 7.40
C PRO A 62 -5.17 0.46 6.68
N VAL A 63 -4.33 0.27 5.66
CA VAL A 63 -3.87 1.34 4.77
C VAL A 63 -4.49 1.15 3.39
N LEU A 64 -4.93 2.27 2.82
CA LEU A 64 -5.34 2.42 1.43
C LEU A 64 -4.26 3.25 0.74
N ALA A 65 -3.32 2.60 0.06
CA ALA A 65 -2.39 3.31 -0.82
C ALA A 65 -3.09 3.57 -2.16
N TYR A 66 -2.97 4.77 -2.71
CA TYR A 66 -3.65 5.13 -3.95
C TYR A 66 -2.87 6.12 -4.79
N VAL A 67 -3.16 6.13 -6.08
CA VAL A 67 -2.64 7.09 -7.06
C VAL A 67 -3.76 7.50 -8.02
N TRP A 68 -3.75 8.78 -8.41
CA TRP A 68 -4.55 9.26 -9.53
C TRP A 68 -3.77 9.10 -10.82
N TYR A 69 -4.41 8.60 -11.87
CA TYR A 69 -3.74 8.32 -13.14
C TYR A 69 -4.72 8.51 -14.29
N GLU A 70 -4.19 8.74 -15.49
CA GLU A 70 -4.99 9.02 -16.68
C GLU A 70 -5.02 7.84 -17.66
N ASP A 71 -3.97 7.03 -17.65
CA ASP A 71 -3.82 5.92 -18.58
C ASP A 71 -4.91 4.85 -18.40
N PRO A 72 -5.35 4.20 -19.49
CA PRO A 72 -6.20 3.04 -19.41
C PRO A 72 -5.53 1.90 -18.62
N THR A 73 -6.33 1.19 -17.82
CA THR A 73 -5.91 -0.06 -17.20
C THR A 73 -5.89 -1.20 -18.20
N ALA A 74 -5.14 -2.24 -17.84
CA ALA A 74 -5.24 -3.58 -18.41
C ALA A 74 -5.41 -4.59 -17.26
N PRO A 75 -5.80 -5.85 -17.53
CA PRO A 75 -6.07 -6.85 -16.49
C PRO A 75 -4.92 -7.13 -15.52
N TYR A 76 -3.68 -6.80 -15.89
CA TYR A 76 -2.49 -6.99 -15.06
C TYR A 76 -1.65 -5.72 -14.97
N LEU A 77 -0.95 -5.58 -13.84
CA LEU A 77 0.11 -4.61 -13.65
C LEU A 77 1.41 -5.38 -13.36
N ALA A 78 2.35 -5.31 -14.30
CA ALA A 78 3.67 -5.91 -14.17
C ALA A 78 4.64 -4.88 -13.60
N TYR A 79 5.40 -5.28 -12.59
CA TYR A 79 6.37 -4.42 -11.91
C TYR A 79 7.73 -5.10 -11.77
N THR A 80 8.80 -4.34 -11.93
CA THR A 80 10.16 -4.77 -11.63
C THR A 80 11.00 -3.59 -11.17
N ASN A 81 11.95 -3.85 -10.27
CA ASN A 81 13.04 -2.94 -9.93
C ASN A 81 14.41 -3.47 -10.41
N LEU A 82 14.42 -4.60 -11.14
CA LEU A 82 15.66 -5.22 -11.61
C LEU A 82 16.20 -4.48 -12.83
N GLY A 83 17.31 -3.75 -12.63
CA GLY A 83 18.01 -2.95 -13.64
C GLY A 83 17.44 -1.54 -13.77
N ARG A 84 16.15 -1.40 -14.06
CA ARG A 84 15.42 -0.12 -14.05
C ARG A 84 14.04 -0.34 -13.45
N GLU A 85 13.62 0.56 -12.56
CA GLU A 85 12.25 0.55 -12.03
C GLU A 85 11.25 0.80 -13.17
N GLU A 86 10.29 -0.11 -13.29
CA GLU A 86 9.28 -0.08 -14.35
C GLU A 86 7.97 -0.69 -13.82
N ALA A 87 6.86 -0.02 -14.13
CA ALA A 87 5.51 -0.53 -13.95
C ALA A 87 4.72 -0.34 -15.24
N LYS A 88 4.09 -1.41 -15.74
CA LYS A 88 3.34 -1.37 -16.99
C LYS A 88 2.05 -2.19 -16.91
N PHE A 89 0.97 -1.65 -17.46
CA PHE A 89 -0.29 -2.38 -17.63
C PHE A 89 -0.19 -3.34 -18.81
N THR A 90 -0.62 -4.59 -18.62
CA THR A 90 -0.52 -5.66 -19.62
C THR A 90 -1.79 -6.50 -19.72
N LYS A 91 -2.04 -7.08 -20.90
CA LYS A 91 -3.19 -7.97 -21.15
C LYS A 91 -2.99 -9.39 -20.63
N SER A 92 -1.75 -9.76 -20.34
CA SER A 92 -1.35 -11.06 -19.82
C SER A 92 -0.21 -10.88 -18.81
N PRO A 93 -0.04 -11.80 -17.83
CA PRO A 93 1.10 -11.76 -16.92
C PRO A 93 2.42 -11.77 -17.69
N GLU A 94 3.35 -10.93 -17.27
CA GLU A 94 4.70 -10.87 -17.81
C GLU A 94 5.60 -11.90 -17.13
N SER A 95 6.56 -12.47 -17.87
CA SER A 95 7.47 -13.48 -17.35
C SER A 95 8.84 -12.91 -16.99
N GLY A 96 9.71 -13.73 -16.39
CA GLY A 96 11.08 -13.37 -16.07
C GLY A 96 11.18 -12.46 -14.84
N ARG A 97 11.60 -11.21 -15.04
CA ARG A 97 11.97 -10.28 -13.95
C ARG A 97 10.79 -9.56 -13.28
N TYR A 98 9.57 -9.81 -13.73
CA TYR A 98 8.37 -9.07 -13.30
C TYR A 98 7.61 -9.81 -12.21
N VAL A 99 7.21 -9.06 -11.19
CA VAL A 99 6.13 -9.44 -10.28
C VAL A 99 4.83 -8.90 -10.87
N ASN A 100 3.82 -9.76 -10.97
CA ASN A 100 2.54 -9.40 -11.55
C ASN A 100 1.49 -9.26 -10.47
N GLY A 101 0.76 -8.16 -10.48
CA GLY A 101 -0.51 -8.06 -9.75
C GLY A 101 -1.70 -8.02 -10.71
N VAL A 102 -2.85 -8.41 -10.17
CA VAL A 102 -4.13 -8.35 -10.89
C VAL A 102 -4.75 -6.97 -10.76
N VAL A 103 -5.36 -6.48 -11.84
CA VAL A 103 -6.14 -5.25 -11.83
C VAL A 103 -7.62 -5.59 -11.86
N ILE A 104 -8.33 -5.13 -10.84
CA ILE A 104 -9.77 -5.33 -10.66
C ILE A 104 -10.45 -4.00 -10.97
N GLU A 105 -11.17 -3.95 -12.07
CA GLU A 105 -12.02 -2.80 -12.40
C GLU A 105 -13.36 -2.93 -11.67
N VAL A 106 -13.78 -1.85 -11.02
CA VAL A 106 -15.05 -1.77 -10.29
C VAL A 106 -15.83 -0.55 -10.77
N ASP A 107 -17.09 -0.79 -11.14
CA ASP A 107 -17.99 0.21 -11.71
C ASP A 107 -18.22 1.39 -10.76
N GLU A 108 -18.36 1.13 -9.45
CA GLU A 108 -18.50 2.15 -8.43
C GLU A 108 -17.42 2.03 -7.37
N THR A 109 -16.69 3.13 -7.11
CA THR A 109 -15.75 3.17 -5.98
C THR A 109 -16.47 2.92 -4.65
N PRO A 110 -16.01 1.95 -3.83
CA PRO A 110 -16.62 1.67 -2.55
C PRO A 110 -16.68 2.89 -1.62
N ARG A 111 -17.77 3.00 -0.83
CA ARG A 111 -18.00 4.17 0.05
C ARG A 111 -16.85 4.41 1.03
N PHE A 112 -16.27 3.35 1.59
CA PHE A 112 -15.18 3.47 2.56
C PHE A 112 -13.88 3.99 1.94
N VAL A 113 -13.64 3.76 0.63
CA VAL A 113 -12.52 4.34 -0.13
C VAL A 113 -12.73 5.84 -0.32
N LYS A 114 -13.92 6.24 -0.78
CA LYS A 114 -14.31 7.66 -0.90
C LYS A 114 -14.16 8.38 0.45
N GLN A 115 -14.57 7.74 1.55
CA GLN A 115 -14.43 8.28 2.91
C GLN A 115 -12.97 8.38 3.35
N ALA A 116 -12.16 7.34 3.13
CA ALA A 116 -10.75 7.33 3.49
C ALA A 116 -10.00 8.51 2.86
N ILE A 117 -10.16 8.69 1.54
CA ILE A 117 -9.52 9.78 0.76
C ILE A 117 -10.05 11.17 1.18
N LYS A 118 -11.33 11.31 1.53
CA LYS A 118 -11.87 12.57 2.06
C LYS A 118 -11.42 12.85 3.51
N SER A 119 -11.10 11.82 4.27
CA SER A 119 -10.71 11.92 5.69
C SER A 119 -9.21 12.16 5.90
N THR A 120 -8.42 12.13 4.82
CA THR A 120 -6.97 12.41 4.80
C THR A 120 -6.71 13.74 5.51
N GLY A 121 -6.06 13.68 6.68
CA GLY A 121 -5.82 14.82 7.57
C GLY A 121 -6.49 14.76 8.94
N ARG A 122 -7.52 13.92 9.16
CA ARG A 122 -8.21 13.81 10.47
C ARG A 122 -7.67 12.73 11.40
N ARG A 123 -6.90 11.78 10.87
CA ARG A 123 -6.37 10.69 11.70
C ARG A 123 -5.04 11.12 12.30
N ARG A 124 -5.07 11.53 13.56
CA ARG A 124 -3.87 11.68 14.38
C ARG A 124 -3.30 10.27 14.58
N LEU A 125 -2.35 9.87 13.73
CA LEU A 125 -1.49 8.74 14.04
C LEU A 125 -0.84 9.07 15.39
N GLU A 126 -1.03 8.21 16.38
CA GLU A 126 -0.26 8.32 17.61
C GLU A 126 1.21 8.32 17.19
N ARG A 127 1.95 9.37 17.60
CA ARG A 127 3.33 9.55 17.18
C ARG A 127 4.10 8.26 17.49
N PRO A 128 4.93 7.76 16.56
CA PRO A 128 5.72 6.57 16.83
C PRO A 128 6.50 6.78 18.14
N VAL A 129 6.43 5.80 19.01
CA VAL A 129 7.20 5.83 20.26
C VAL A 129 8.66 5.67 19.88
N VAL A 130 9.45 6.70 20.14
CA VAL A 130 10.89 6.65 19.93
C VAL A 130 11.49 5.79 21.04
N SER A 131 12.06 4.65 20.65
CA SER A 131 12.79 3.77 21.56
C SER A 131 14.29 3.85 21.25
N ARG A 132 15.11 4.01 22.29
CA ARG A 132 16.57 3.95 22.15
C ARG A 132 17.00 2.49 21.98
N VAL A 133 17.70 2.20 20.89
CA VAL A 133 18.31 0.89 20.66
C VAL A 133 19.69 0.85 21.31
N VAL A 134 20.01 -0.24 22.01
CA VAL A 134 21.31 -0.40 22.67
C VAL A 134 22.36 -0.81 21.65
N GLY A 135 23.22 0.14 21.29
CA GLY A 135 24.38 -0.07 20.43
C GLY A 135 24.04 -0.27 18.95
N LEU A 136 25.06 -0.14 18.11
CA LEU A 136 24.95 -0.25 16.66
C LEU A 136 24.55 -1.66 16.21
N SER A 137 25.00 -2.70 16.91
CA SER A 137 24.71 -4.09 16.57
C SER A 137 23.22 -4.43 16.63
N SER A 138 22.49 -3.90 17.61
CA SER A 138 21.05 -4.09 17.73
C SER A 138 20.27 -3.34 16.66
N LEU A 139 20.75 -2.16 16.25
CA LEU A 139 20.18 -1.42 15.12
C LEU A 139 20.38 -2.20 13.82
N MET A 140 21.57 -2.75 13.61
CA MET A 140 21.89 -3.55 12.41
C MET A 140 21.01 -4.80 12.31
N ARG A 141 20.68 -5.47 13.43
CA ARG A 141 19.74 -6.61 13.42
C ARG A 141 18.31 -6.22 13.08
N VAL A 142 17.87 -5.03 13.49
CA VAL A 142 16.55 -4.51 13.09
C VAL A 142 16.53 -4.23 11.59
N VAL A 143 17.57 -3.57 11.06
CA VAL A 143 17.71 -3.33 9.63
C VAL A 143 17.75 -4.65 8.85
N ASP A 144 18.56 -5.61 9.28
CA ASP A 144 18.69 -6.93 8.66
C ASP A 144 17.38 -7.72 8.70
N ALA A 145 16.70 -7.78 9.85
CA ALA A 145 15.40 -8.46 9.98
C ALA A 145 14.29 -7.81 9.14
N MET A 146 14.43 -6.53 8.82
CA MET A 146 13.50 -5.82 7.93
C MET A 146 13.91 -5.91 6.46
N THR A 147 15.15 -6.30 6.17
CA THR A 147 15.70 -6.46 4.82
C THR A 147 15.69 -7.95 4.49
N ASP A 148 14.52 -8.50 4.15
CA ASP A 148 14.54 -9.73 3.35
C ASP A 148 14.87 -9.34 1.90
N GLY A 149 15.44 -10.25 1.10
CA GLY A 149 15.87 -9.94 -0.28
C GLY A 149 14.75 -9.47 -1.23
N MET A 150 13.53 -9.25 -0.74
CA MET A 150 12.33 -8.83 -1.47
C MET A 150 11.73 -7.50 -0.95
N ALA A 151 12.12 -7.00 0.23
CA ALA A 151 11.58 -5.78 0.81
C ALA A 151 12.60 -5.00 1.65
N THR A 152 12.60 -3.67 1.49
CA THR A 152 13.21 -2.75 2.44
C THR A 152 12.07 -1.94 3.07
N PRO A 153 11.98 -1.83 4.41
CA PRO A 153 10.96 -1.01 5.03
C PRO A 153 11.19 0.44 4.60
N PRO A 154 10.12 1.25 4.43
CA PRO A 154 10.32 2.68 4.22
C PRO A 154 10.96 3.27 5.49
N ILE A 155 12.23 3.67 5.39
CA ILE A 155 12.92 4.41 6.45
C ILE A 155 12.49 5.87 6.30
N TRP A 156 11.67 6.36 7.22
CA TRP A 156 11.29 7.76 7.27
C TRP A 156 12.31 8.50 8.13
N CYS A 157 13.24 9.21 7.49
CA CYS A 157 14.11 10.18 8.18
C CYS A 157 13.36 11.50 8.30
N SER A 158 13.00 11.92 9.52
CA SER A 158 12.59 13.31 9.78
C SER A 158 13.85 14.16 9.99
N GLY A 159 14.06 15.14 9.12
CA GLY A 159 14.96 16.28 9.36
C GLY A 159 14.29 17.36 10.20
#